data_AF-A0A849PKN0-F1
#
_entry.id   AF-A0A849PKN0-F1
#
_cell.length_a   1.000
_cell.length_b   1.000
_cell.length_c   1.000
_cell.angle_alpha   90.00
_cell.angle_beta   90.00
_cell.angle_gamma   90.00
#
_symmetry.space_group_name_H-M   'P 1'
#
loop_
_entity.id
_entity.type
_entity.pdbx_description
1 polymer ?
#
loop_
_entity_poly.entity_id
_entity_poly.type
_entity_poly.pdbx_seq_one_letter_code
_entity_poly.pdbx_strand_id
1 'polypeptide(L)'
;VPEADVIIEGKTTVLRNFLEITDTINRDPTHLLKYLLRELGTAGKFDGTRVIFQGKFTTETIQSQIQAYVDEFVICSECGRPDTTLVRTDRVLMLKCDACGAHRPIRKRKVRAVQAKEPIEEGGEYDVKITGVGRKGDGFTQIDKYTIYVPKTIKGEIVNIKIKSISGTLAFAELLERKS
;
A
#
# COMPACT_ATOMS: atom_id res chain seq x y z
N VAL A 1 9.00 -8.58 -13.20
CA VAL A 1 7.68 -8.45 -13.86
C VAL A 1 7.74 -7.18 -14.70
N PRO A 2 7.38 -7.23 -15.99
CA PRO A 2 7.36 -6.04 -16.84
C PRO A 2 6.41 -4.97 -16.26
N GLU A 3 6.70 -3.70 -16.53
CA GLU A 3 5.85 -2.57 -16.12
C GLU A 3 4.55 -2.58 -16.91
N ALA A 4 3.40 -2.42 -16.23
CA ALA A 4 2.10 -2.40 -16.86
C ALA A 4 1.98 -1.22 -17.83
N ASP A 5 1.61 -1.49 -19.08
CA ASP A 5 1.40 -0.49 -20.11
C ASP A 5 -0.10 -0.19 -20.24
N VAL A 6 -0.50 0.95 -19.69
CA VAL A 6 -1.90 1.32 -19.47
C VAL A 6 -2.23 2.61 -20.20
N ILE A 7 -3.29 2.60 -20.99
CA ILE A 7 -3.84 3.76 -21.70
C ILE A 7 -5.26 4.03 -21.21
N ILE A 8 -5.58 5.30 -20.94
CA ILE A 8 -6.94 5.71 -20.56
C ILE A 8 -7.63 6.26 -21.81
N GLU A 9 -8.60 5.52 -22.33
CA GLU A 9 -9.47 5.97 -23.43
C GLU A 9 -10.82 6.42 -22.86
N GLY A 10 -10.95 7.72 -22.59
CA GLY A 10 -12.19 8.32 -22.09
C GLY A 10 -12.58 7.87 -20.68
N LYS A 11 -13.56 6.96 -20.59
CA LYS A 11 -14.03 6.35 -19.33
C LYS A 11 -13.52 4.93 -19.11
N THR A 12 -12.78 4.38 -20.06
CA THR A 12 -12.24 3.02 -20.02
C THR A 12 -10.73 3.05 -19.95
N THR A 13 -10.15 2.05 -19.28
CA THR A 13 -8.71 1.89 -19.17
C THR A 13 -8.30 0.61 -19.89
N VAL A 14 -7.31 0.69 -20.77
CA VAL A 14 -6.83 -0.40 -21.62
C VAL A 14 -5.43 -0.78 -21.19
N LEU A 15 -5.23 -2.05 -20.82
CA LEU A 15 -3.93 -2.64 -20.53
C LEU A 15 -3.44 -3.40 -21.78
N ARG A 16 -2.40 -2.88 -22.44
CA ARG A 16 -1.90 -3.43 -23.72
C ARG A 16 -1.00 -4.65 -23.53
N ASN A 17 -0.12 -4.62 -22.53
CA ASN A 17 0.87 -5.66 -22.28
C ASN A 17 0.41 -6.77 -21.33
N PHE A 18 -0.91 -7.01 -21.24
CA PHE A 18 -1.46 -8.03 -20.36
C PHE A 18 -0.89 -9.42 -20.64
N LEU A 19 -0.75 -9.77 -21.93
CA LEU A 19 -0.23 -11.06 -22.34
C LEU A 19 1.23 -11.25 -21.89
N GLU A 20 2.07 -10.23 -22.08
CA GLU A 20 3.49 -10.26 -21.67
C GLU A 20 3.65 -10.44 -20.17
N ILE A 21 2.79 -9.78 -19.38
CA ILE A 21 2.76 -9.95 -17.93
C ILE A 21 2.42 -11.39 -17.59
N THR A 22 1.34 -11.95 -18.15
CA THR A 22 0.88 -13.31 -17.87
C THR A 22 1.88 -14.39 -18.29
N ASP A 23 2.58 -14.16 -19.41
CA ASP A 23 3.61 -15.06 -19.94
C ASP A 23 4.84 -15.06 -19.02
N THR A 24 5.29 -13.87 -18.60
CA THR A 24 6.41 -13.73 -17.67
C THR A 24 6.16 -14.43 -16.33
N ILE A 25 4.93 -14.37 -15.81
CA ILE A 25 4.56 -15.01 -14.54
C ILE A 25 4.10 -16.47 -14.72
N ASN A 26 4.11 -16.97 -15.96
CA ASN A 26 3.67 -18.31 -16.34
C ASN A 26 2.32 -18.70 -15.73
N ARG A 27 1.31 -17.85 -15.95
CA ARG A 27 0.00 -17.96 -15.29
C ARG A 27 -1.15 -17.77 -16.28
N ASP A 28 -2.25 -18.47 -16.00
CA ASP A 28 -3.46 -18.36 -16.83
C ASP A 28 -4.02 -16.92 -16.86
N PRO A 29 -4.20 -16.32 -18.05
CA PRO A 29 -4.69 -14.95 -18.20
C PRO A 29 -6.08 -14.74 -17.59
N THR A 30 -6.94 -15.76 -17.64
CA THR A 30 -8.29 -15.70 -17.06
C THR A 30 -8.25 -15.56 -15.55
N HIS A 31 -7.27 -16.17 -14.89
CA HIS A 31 -7.12 -16.08 -13.44
C HIS A 31 -6.66 -14.68 -13.01
N LEU A 32 -5.66 -14.11 -13.69
CA LEU A 32 -5.20 -12.75 -13.42
C LEU A 32 -6.32 -11.74 -13.68
N LEU A 33 -7.06 -11.89 -14.78
CA LEU A 33 -8.22 -11.05 -15.09
C LEU A 33 -9.25 -11.08 -13.95
N LYS A 34 -9.69 -12.27 -13.52
CA LYS A 34 -10.67 -12.41 -12.43
C LYS A 34 -10.19 -11.76 -11.13
N TYR A 35 -8.90 -11.83 -10.83
CA TYR A 35 -8.32 -11.17 -9.67
C TYR A 35 -8.40 -9.65 -9.82
N LEU A 36 -7.93 -9.10 -10.94
CA LEU A 36 -7.96 -7.66 -11.21
C LEU A 36 -9.38 -7.10 -11.17
N LEU A 37 -10.37 -7.79 -11.75
CA LEU A 37 -11.78 -7.37 -11.69
C LEU A 37 -12.30 -7.31 -10.25
N ARG A 38 -11.91 -8.26 -9.41
CA ARG A 38 -12.31 -8.32 -8.01
C ARG A 38 -11.68 -7.20 -7.18
N GLU A 39 -10.38 -6.95 -7.35
CA GLU A 39 -9.65 -5.96 -6.55
C GLU A 39 -9.90 -4.52 -7.02
N LEU A 40 -10.02 -4.30 -8.33
CA LEU A 40 -10.37 -2.99 -8.90
C LEU A 40 -11.86 -2.66 -8.78
N GLY A 41 -12.70 -3.64 -8.37
CA GLY A 41 -14.14 -3.45 -8.20
C GLY A 41 -14.85 -3.03 -9.48
N THR A 42 -14.37 -3.48 -10.63
CA THR A 42 -14.83 -3.05 -11.95
C THR A 42 -15.13 -4.23 -12.85
N ALA A 43 -15.94 -3.99 -13.88
CA ALA A 43 -16.10 -4.91 -14.99
C ALA A 43 -15.00 -4.67 -16.04
N GLY A 44 -14.62 -5.73 -16.73
CA GLY A 44 -13.63 -5.65 -17.78
C GLY A 44 -13.75 -6.79 -18.76
N LYS A 45 -13.29 -6.53 -19.98
CA LYS A 45 -13.33 -7.45 -21.10
C LYS A 45 -11.91 -7.77 -21.52
N PHE A 46 -11.62 -9.06 -21.68
CA PHE A 46 -10.38 -9.51 -22.29
C PHE A 46 -10.61 -9.79 -23.76
N ASP A 47 -9.78 -9.21 -24.62
CA ASP A 47 -9.87 -9.29 -26.08
C ASP A 47 -8.81 -10.23 -26.67
N GLY A 48 -8.20 -11.09 -25.84
CA GLY A 48 -7.16 -12.03 -26.26
C GLY A 48 -5.75 -11.46 -26.18
N THR A 49 -5.54 -10.19 -26.50
CA THR A 49 -4.22 -9.52 -26.40
C THR A 49 -4.18 -8.47 -25.28
N ARG A 50 -5.27 -7.71 -25.16
CA ARG A 50 -5.40 -6.58 -24.24
C ARG A 50 -6.62 -6.75 -23.33
N VAL A 51 -6.59 -6.07 -22.19
CA VAL A 51 -7.74 -6.02 -21.27
C VAL A 51 -8.29 -4.61 -21.23
N ILE A 52 -9.62 -4.49 -21.32
CA ILE A 52 -10.35 -3.24 -21.23
C ILE A 52 -11.10 -3.24 -19.90
N PHE A 53 -10.78 -2.32 -19.01
CA PHE A 53 -11.45 -2.09 -17.73
C PHE A 53 -12.42 -0.91 -17.83
N GLN A 54 -13.56 -1.01 -17.15
CA GLN A 54 -14.53 0.07 -17.05
C GLN A 54 -14.17 1.02 -15.90
N GLY A 55 -13.54 2.14 -16.21
CA GLY A 55 -13.10 3.11 -15.21
C GLY A 55 -11.80 3.78 -15.62
N LYS A 56 -11.36 4.72 -14.78
CA LYS A 56 -10.08 5.41 -14.91
C LYS A 56 -9.12 4.84 -13.87
N PHE A 57 -8.13 4.08 -14.31
CA PHE A 57 -7.10 3.51 -13.45
C PHE A 57 -5.73 4.00 -13.91
N THR A 58 -4.92 4.46 -12.96
CA THR A 58 -3.54 4.83 -13.23
C THR A 58 -2.68 3.59 -13.36
N THR A 59 -1.56 3.72 -14.08
CA THR A 59 -0.57 2.67 -14.22
C THR A 59 -0.08 2.17 -12.86
N GLU A 60 0.14 3.06 -11.91
CA GLU A 60 0.58 2.74 -10.54
C GLU A 60 -0.42 1.83 -9.82
N THR A 61 -1.72 2.12 -9.97
CA THR A 61 -2.78 1.32 -9.34
C THR A 61 -2.78 -0.09 -9.91
N ILE A 62 -2.71 -0.23 -11.24
CA ILE A 62 -2.69 -1.54 -11.90
C ILE A 62 -1.41 -2.31 -11.56
N GLN A 63 -0.26 -1.65 -11.57
CA GLN A 63 1.02 -2.25 -11.22
C GLN A 63 1.02 -2.79 -9.79
N SER A 64 0.49 -2.03 -8.84
CA SER A 64 0.36 -2.45 -7.44
C SER A 64 -0.50 -3.71 -7.30
N GLN A 65 -1.61 -3.78 -8.04
CA GLN A 65 -2.47 -4.97 -8.06
C GLN A 65 -1.80 -6.19 -8.69
N ILE A 66 -1.04 -6.00 -9.78
CA ILE A 66 -0.25 -7.09 -10.39
C ILE A 66 0.82 -7.59 -9.41
N GLN A 67 1.51 -6.67 -8.74
CA GLN A 67 2.54 -7.04 -7.76
C GLN A 67 1.94 -7.82 -6.58
N ALA A 68 0.78 -7.39 -6.08
CA ALA A 68 0.04 -8.12 -5.04
C ALA A 68 -0.39 -9.51 -5.51
N TYR A 69 -0.81 -9.64 -6.77
CA TYR A 69 -1.11 -10.94 -7.37
C TYR A 69 0.12 -11.86 -7.42
N VAL A 70 1.27 -11.34 -7.83
CA VAL A 70 2.51 -12.11 -7.91
C VAL A 70 2.94 -12.60 -6.53
N ASP A 71 2.91 -11.75 -5.51
CA ASP A 71 3.25 -12.14 -4.13
C ASP A 71 2.31 -13.23 -3.57
N GLU A 72 1.01 -13.14 -3.88
CA GLU A 72 0.01 -14.07 -3.34
C GLU A 72 -0.06 -15.40 -4.12
N PHE A 73 0.01 -15.35 -5.46
CA PHE A 73 -0.33 -16.48 -6.35
C PHE A 73 0.84 -17.03 -7.17
N VAL A 74 2.00 -16.36 -7.20
CA VAL A 74 3.14 -16.77 -8.04
C VAL A 74 4.36 -17.10 -7.16
N ILE A 75 4.66 -16.27 -6.18
CA ILE A 75 5.81 -16.48 -5.30
C ILE A 75 5.52 -17.59 -4.27
N CYS A 76 6.43 -18.55 -4.19
CA CYS A 76 6.41 -19.56 -3.13
C CYS A 76 6.84 -18.94 -1.80
N SER A 77 6.05 -19.12 -0.75
CA SER A 77 6.38 -18.59 0.59
C SER A 77 7.51 -19.35 1.30
N GLU A 78 7.94 -20.50 0.78
CA GLU A 78 9.06 -21.25 1.37
C GLU A 78 10.40 -20.89 0.73
N CYS A 79 10.48 -20.87 -0.61
CA CYS A 79 11.73 -20.66 -1.33
C CYS A 79 11.82 -19.30 -2.05
N GLY A 80 10.75 -18.51 -2.08
CA GLY A 80 10.73 -17.20 -2.75
C GLY A 80 10.76 -17.27 -4.28
N ARG A 81 10.71 -18.47 -4.88
CA ARG A 81 10.77 -18.64 -6.34
C ARG A 81 9.39 -18.48 -6.97
N PRO A 82 9.31 -17.92 -8.20
CA PRO A 82 8.06 -17.80 -8.96
C PRO A 82 7.63 -19.11 -9.63
N ASP A 83 8.44 -20.17 -9.53
CA ASP A 83 8.21 -21.49 -10.13
C ASP A 83 7.06 -22.25 -9.42
N THR A 84 5.83 -21.79 -9.59
CA THR A 84 4.64 -22.34 -8.93
C THR A 84 3.47 -22.57 -9.90
N THR A 85 2.69 -23.62 -9.61
CA THR A 85 1.49 -24.02 -10.34
C THR A 85 0.28 -24.03 -9.41
N LEU A 86 -0.80 -23.35 -9.79
CA LEU A 86 -2.09 -23.51 -9.12
C LEU A 86 -2.75 -24.80 -9.56
N VAL A 87 -3.05 -25.66 -8.61
CA VAL A 87 -3.82 -26.90 -8.77
C VAL A 87 -5.13 -26.73 -8.01
N ARG A 88 -6.25 -27.05 -8.67
CA ARG A 88 -7.55 -27.04 -8.00
C ARG A 88 -7.82 -28.42 -7.44
N THR A 89 -7.81 -28.56 -6.13
CA THR A 89 -8.13 -29.81 -5.43
C THR A 89 -9.45 -29.61 -4.67
N ASP A 90 -10.48 -30.37 -5.02
CA ASP A 90 -11.84 -30.21 -4.51
C ASP A 90 -12.42 -28.79 -4.69
N ARG A 91 -12.60 -28.08 -3.57
CA ARG A 91 -13.16 -26.73 -3.47
C ARG A 91 -12.10 -25.67 -3.16
N VAL A 92 -10.84 -26.08 -2.97
CA VAL A 92 -9.76 -25.21 -2.54
C VAL A 92 -8.70 -25.14 -3.63
N LEU A 93 -8.31 -23.91 -3.94
CA LEU A 93 -7.20 -23.64 -4.85
C LEU A 93 -5.90 -23.83 -4.06
N MET A 94 -5.01 -24.69 -4.56
CA MET A 94 -3.74 -25.06 -3.94
C MET A 94 -2.60 -24.50 -4.79
N LEU A 95 -1.62 -23.86 -4.17
CA LEU A 95 -0.37 -23.47 -4.81
C LEU A 95 0.65 -24.59 -4.60
N LYS A 96 1.11 -25.18 -5.71
CA LYS A 96 2.18 -26.19 -5.76
C LYS A 96 3.45 -25.54 -6.29
N CYS A 97 4.55 -25.57 -5.54
CA CYS A 97 5.85 -25.12 -6.02
C CYS A 97 6.59 -26.28 -6.70
N ASP A 98 7.10 -26.05 -7.90
CA ASP A 98 7.87 -27.06 -8.64
C ASP A 98 9.31 -27.14 -8.12
N ALA A 99 9.87 -26.01 -7.69
CA ALA A 99 11.26 -25.95 -7.23
C ALA A 99 11.51 -26.58 -5.84
N CYS A 100 10.57 -26.46 -4.90
CA CYS A 100 10.73 -27.00 -3.54
C CYS A 100 9.70 -28.08 -3.16
N GLY A 101 8.71 -28.35 -4.01
CA GLY A 101 7.66 -29.35 -3.74
C GLY A 101 6.60 -28.92 -2.71
N ALA A 102 6.64 -27.67 -2.25
CA ALA A 102 5.67 -27.13 -1.30
C ALA A 102 4.25 -27.15 -1.88
N HIS A 103 3.27 -27.55 -1.07
CA HIS A 103 1.84 -27.48 -1.42
C HIS A 103 1.09 -26.74 -0.32
N ARG A 104 0.45 -25.62 -0.66
CA ARG A 104 -0.32 -24.82 0.31
C ARG A 104 -1.69 -24.43 -0.21
N PRO A 105 -2.73 -24.44 0.65
CA PRO A 105 -4.02 -23.87 0.30
C PRO A 105 -3.93 -22.35 0.21
N ILE A 106 -4.52 -21.77 -0.83
CA ILE A 106 -4.58 -20.32 -1.00
C ILE A 106 -5.74 -19.81 -0.17
N ARG A 107 -5.45 -19.45 1.08
CA ARG A 107 -6.39 -18.71 1.92
C ARG A 107 -6.08 -17.23 1.73
N LYS A 108 -7.12 -16.40 1.55
CA LYS A 108 -6.97 -14.93 1.51
C LYS A 108 -6.06 -14.53 2.67
N ARG A 109 -4.86 -14.03 2.36
CA ARG A 109 -4.09 -13.32 3.36
C ARG A 109 -4.93 -12.07 3.60
N LYS A 110 -5.52 -11.92 4.80
CA LYS A 110 -6.08 -10.62 5.17
C LYS A 110 -4.91 -9.66 5.02
N VAL A 111 -4.95 -8.84 3.98
CA VAL A 111 -3.99 -7.76 3.80
C VAL A 111 -4.06 -7.01 5.12
N ARG A 112 -3.01 -7.13 5.94
CA ARG A 112 -2.84 -6.22 7.07
C ARG A 112 -2.93 -4.86 6.42
N ALA A 113 -3.95 -4.08 6.80
CA ALA A 113 -4.12 -2.72 6.33
C ALA A 113 -2.72 -2.11 6.26
N VAL A 114 -2.34 -1.65 5.06
CA VAL A 114 -1.13 -0.88 4.84
C VAL A 114 -1.03 0.03 6.04
N GLN A 115 0.00 -0.19 6.88
CA GLN A 115 0.18 0.56 8.11
C GLN A 115 0.07 2.01 7.70
N ALA A 116 -1.02 2.68 8.09
CA ALA A 116 -1.13 4.11 7.97
C ALA A 116 0.06 4.60 8.77
N LYS A 117 1.11 5.02 8.05
CA LYS A 117 2.36 5.46 8.64
C LYS A 117 1.98 6.45 9.73
N GLU A 118 2.38 6.18 10.97
CA GLU A 118 1.89 6.96 12.10
C GLU A 118 2.18 8.44 11.81
N PRO A 119 1.23 9.35 12.07
CA PRO A 119 1.31 10.74 11.63
C PRO A 119 2.49 11.51 12.25
N ILE A 120 3.11 10.95 13.29
CA ILE A 120 4.35 11.43 13.89
C ILE A 120 5.26 10.24 14.22
N GLU A 121 6.58 10.47 14.17
CA GLU A 121 7.63 9.50 14.46
C GLU A 121 8.62 10.10 15.47
N GLU A 122 9.16 9.30 16.40
CA GLU A 122 10.19 9.74 17.35
C GLU A 122 11.47 10.16 16.59
N GLY A 123 12.01 11.32 16.92
CA GLY A 123 13.11 11.97 16.20
C GLY A 123 12.70 12.74 14.95
N GLY A 124 11.43 12.64 14.52
CA GLY A 124 10.91 13.38 13.37
C GLY A 124 10.76 14.87 13.65
N GLU A 125 10.98 15.68 12.61
CA GLU A 125 10.93 17.14 12.67
C GLU A 125 9.68 17.64 11.93
N TYR A 126 8.89 18.48 12.57
CA TYR A 126 7.58 18.92 12.09
C TYR A 126 7.39 20.42 12.31
N ASP A 127 6.85 21.11 11.31
CA ASP A 127 6.40 22.49 11.46
C ASP A 127 4.97 22.51 12.01
N VAL A 128 4.80 23.07 13.20
CA VAL A 128 3.51 23.09 13.89
C VAL A 128 3.15 24.48 14.37
N LYS A 129 1.84 24.75 14.42
CA LYS A 129 1.31 25.94 15.07
C LYS A 129 0.89 25.61 16.50
N ILE A 130 1.33 26.41 17.46
CA ILE A 130 0.98 26.24 18.87
C ILE A 130 -0.45 26.73 19.09
N THR A 131 -1.35 25.81 19.46
CA THR A 131 -2.78 26.08 19.65
C THR A 131 -3.05 26.81 20.96
N GLY A 132 -2.26 26.52 22.00
CA GLY A 132 -2.43 27.11 23.31
C GLY A 132 -1.21 26.89 24.21
N VAL A 133 -1.24 27.51 25.39
CA VAL A 133 -0.23 27.36 26.44
C VAL A 133 -0.90 26.87 27.72
N GLY A 134 -0.32 25.86 28.37
CA GLY A 134 -0.75 25.35 29.66
C GLY A 134 -0.32 26.24 30.82
N ARG A 135 -0.84 25.96 32.01
CA ARG A 135 -0.54 26.73 33.25
C ARG A 135 0.94 26.72 33.65
N LYS A 136 1.72 25.76 33.14
CA LYS A 136 3.17 25.61 33.39
C LYS A 136 4.06 26.34 32.36
N GLY A 137 3.46 27.02 31.36
CA GLY A 137 4.21 27.69 30.30
C GLY A 137 4.63 26.77 29.14
N ASP A 138 4.15 25.51 29.13
CA ASP A 138 4.31 24.58 28.02
C ASP A 138 3.25 24.87 26.96
N GLY A 139 3.68 25.13 25.72
CA GLY A 139 2.77 25.16 24.58
C GLY A 139 2.34 23.76 24.19
N PHE A 140 1.14 23.65 23.65
CA PHE A 140 0.65 22.39 23.11
C PHE A 140 0.00 22.59 21.74
N THR A 141 0.11 21.55 20.92
CA THR A 141 -0.54 21.44 19.62
C THR A 141 -1.06 20.02 19.43
N GLN A 142 -1.96 19.83 18.47
CA GLN A 142 -2.55 18.53 18.19
C GLN A 142 -2.31 18.18 16.72
N ILE A 143 -1.60 17.08 16.49
CA ILE A 143 -1.45 16.47 15.16
C ILE A 143 -2.24 15.17 15.17
N ASP A 144 -3.33 15.14 14.41
CA ASP A 144 -4.23 13.99 14.33
C ASP A 144 -4.70 13.54 15.73
N LYS A 145 -4.44 12.30 16.13
CA LYS A 145 -4.74 11.78 17.47
C LYS A 145 -3.71 12.13 18.56
N TYR A 146 -2.60 12.78 18.25
CA TYR A 146 -1.51 13.03 19.19
C TYR A 146 -1.50 14.48 19.70
N THR A 147 -1.41 14.64 21.02
CA THR A 147 -1.18 15.94 21.68
C THR A 147 0.32 16.11 21.91
N ILE A 148 0.89 17.11 21.26
CA ILE A 148 2.33 17.40 21.32
C ILE A 148 2.57 18.58 22.25
N TYR A 149 3.40 18.37 23.26
CA TYR A 149 3.86 19.41 24.18
C TYR A 149 5.22 19.95 23.77
N VAL A 150 5.33 21.28 23.68
CA VAL A 150 6.52 22.00 23.27
C VAL A 150 6.84 23.06 24.33
N PRO A 151 7.91 22.92 25.11
CA PRO A 151 8.27 23.88 26.15
C PRO A 151 8.71 25.21 25.53
N LYS A 152 8.56 26.33 26.28
CA LYS A 152 9.05 27.68 25.91
C LYS A 152 8.44 28.28 24.63
N THR A 153 7.19 27.96 24.34
CA THR A 153 6.46 28.49 23.18
C THR A 153 5.26 29.33 23.59
N ILE A 154 4.82 30.24 22.73
CA ILE A 154 3.62 31.07 22.96
C ILE A 154 2.48 30.68 22.02
N LYS A 155 1.25 31.03 22.43
CA LYS A 155 0.04 30.75 21.65
C LYS A 155 0.10 31.45 20.29
N GLY A 156 -0.14 30.70 19.22
CA GLY A 156 -0.22 31.21 17.85
C GLY A 156 1.10 31.23 17.08
N GLU A 157 2.22 30.89 17.72
CA GLU A 157 3.54 30.79 17.10
C GLU A 157 3.62 29.57 16.16
N ILE A 158 4.29 29.74 15.02
CA ILE A 158 4.64 28.65 14.11
C ILE A 158 6.10 28.28 14.37
N VAL A 159 6.32 27.03 14.74
CA VAL A 159 7.62 26.57 15.20
C VAL A 159 7.96 25.23 14.55
N ASN A 160 9.24 25.05 14.23
CA ASN A 160 9.78 23.76 13.87
C ASN A 160 10.15 23.00 15.15
N ILE A 161 9.59 21.82 15.31
CA ILE A 161 9.74 21.00 16.52
C ILE A 161 10.27 19.62 16.16
N LYS A 162 11.02 19.03 17.10
CA LYS A 162 11.49 17.65 17.00
C LYS A 162 10.85 16.79 18.07
N ILE A 163 10.17 15.72 17.66
CA ILE A 163 9.55 14.80 18.61
C ILE A 163 10.66 14.03 19.33
N LYS A 164 10.76 14.15 20.66
CA LYS A 164 11.70 13.37 21.47
C LYS A 164 11.15 12.00 21.82
N SER A 165 9.89 11.97 22.22
CA SER A 165 9.24 10.73 22.62
C SER A 165 7.74 10.76 22.41
N ILE A 166 7.18 9.59 22.11
CA ILE A 166 5.74 9.40 21.97
C ILE A 166 5.31 8.34 23.00
N SER A 167 4.36 8.70 23.85
CA SER A 167 3.78 7.78 24.84
C SER A 167 2.26 7.75 24.66
N GLY A 168 1.76 6.70 24.03
CA GLY A 168 0.34 6.55 23.71
C GLY A 168 -0.13 7.63 22.73
N THR A 169 -0.97 8.55 23.20
CA THR A 169 -1.48 9.69 22.42
C THR A 169 -0.81 11.01 22.78
N LEU A 170 0.20 11.00 23.65
CA LEU A 170 0.95 12.18 24.05
C LEU A 170 2.34 12.14 23.43
N ALA A 171 2.79 13.26 22.89
CA ALA A 171 4.13 13.40 22.35
C ALA A 171 4.84 14.59 23.02
N PHE A 172 6.12 14.43 23.31
CA PHE A 172 6.96 15.49 23.85
C PHE A 172 7.93 15.91 22.76
N ALA A 173 7.97 17.20 22.47
CA ALA A 173 8.81 17.74 21.42
C ALA A 173 9.66 18.90 21.93
N GLU A 174 10.83 19.07 21.35
CA GLU A 174 11.69 20.23 21.58
C GLU A 174 11.57 21.23 20.44
N LEU A 175 11.68 22.52 20.78
CA LEU A 175 11.74 23.59 19.80
C LEU A 175 13.11 23.58 19.11
N LEU A 176 13.14 23.46 17.78
CA LEU A 176 14.35 23.63 16.98
C LEU A 176 14.49 25.08 16.52
N GLU A 177 13.52 25.56 15.73
CA GLU A 177 13.56 26.89 15.11
C GLU A 177 12.20 27.59 15.18
N ARG A 178 12.22 28.93 15.27
CA ARG A 178 11.01 29.76 15.23
C ARG A 178 10.87 30.31 13.82
N LYS A 179 9.75 30.01 13.15
CA LYS A 179 9.44 30.59 11.84
C LYS A 179 8.62 31.86 12.09
N SER A 180 9.27 33.02 11.90
CA SER A 180 8.68 34.34 12.10
C SER A 180 7.83 34.80 10.93
#